data_AF-A0A354M941-F1
#
_entry.id   AF-A0A354M941-F1
#
_cell.length_a   1.000
_cell.length_b   1.000
_cell.length_c   1.000
_cell.angle_alpha   90.00
_cell.angle_beta   90.00
_cell.angle_gamma   90.00
#
_symmetry.space_group_name_H-M   'P 1'
#
loop_
_entity.id
_entity.type
_entity.pdbx_description
1 polymer ?
#
loop_
_entity_poly.entity_id
_entity_poly.type
_entity_poly.pdbx_seq_one_letter_code
_entity_poly.pdbx_strand_id
1 'polypeptide(L)'
;DNGWIHAMLLKHKNGKYSIVALNASYDTSNVTFNIPWNLKGTFERAVYDPLSHTPTPDGKTIKPTSTIKITNTFTDKLSAYQVVVYNQK
;
A
#
# COMPACT_ATOMS: atom_id res chain seq x y z
N ASP A 1 -10.77 -14.33 -14.45
CA ASP A 1 -9.63 -13.40 -14.24
C ASP A 1 -9.93 -12.31 -13.22
N ASN A 2 -10.49 -12.65 -12.05
CA ASN A 2 -11.13 -11.70 -11.13
C ASN A 2 -10.24 -11.32 -9.94
N GLY A 3 -9.01 -10.87 -10.19
CA GLY A 3 -8.21 -10.21 -9.15
C GLY A 3 -8.52 -8.72 -9.15
N TRP A 4 -9.39 -8.24 -8.27
CA TRP A 4 -9.81 -6.82 -8.21
C TRP A 4 -8.86 -5.92 -7.40
N ILE A 5 -7.78 -6.53 -6.90
CA ILE A 5 -6.78 -5.87 -6.07
C ILE A 5 -5.47 -5.89 -6.84
N HIS A 6 -5.01 -4.70 -7.21
CA HIS A 6 -3.76 -4.52 -7.94
C HIS A 6 -2.70 -4.02 -6.98
N ALA A 7 -1.52 -4.65 -7.00
CA ALA A 7 -0.39 -4.25 -6.17
C ALA A 7 0.85 -4.02 -7.03
N MET A 8 1.60 -2.98 -6.71
CA MET A 8 2.86 -2.63 -7.37
C MET A 8 3.95 -2.38 -6.34
N LEU A 9 5.15 -2.89 -6.62
CA LEU A 9 6.37 -2.59 -5.86
C LEU A 9 7.19 -1.54 -6.62
N LEU A 10 7.58 -0.47 -5.92
CA LEU A 10 8.38 0.63 -6.44
C LEU A 10 9.70 0.71 -5.68
N LYS A 11 10.80 0.86 -6.42
CA LYS A 11 12.13 1.17 -5.85
C LYS A 11 12.46 2.63 -6.08
N HIS A 12 12.76 3.35 -5.02
CA HIS A 12 13.07 4.78 -5.05
C HIS A 12 14.55 5.03 -5.34
N LYS A 13 14.87 6.26 -5.77
CA LYS A 13 16.26 6.70 -6.02
C LYS A 13 17.15 6.59 -4.78
N ASN A 14 16.59 6.74 -3.58
CA ASN A 14 17.29 6.60 -2.31
C ASN A 14 17.47 5.13 -1.87
N GLY A 15 17.11 4.16 -2.72
CA GLY A 15 17.23 2.72 -2.44
C GLY A 15 16.12 2.12 -1.60
N LYS A 16 15.21 2.94 -1.04
CA LYS A 16 14.03 2.47 -0.29
C LYS A 16 12.95 1.95 -1.23
N TYR A 17 11.99 1.20 -0.67
CA TYR A 17 10.88 0.65 -1.43
C TYR A 17 9.53 1.18 -0.96
N SER A 18 8.58 1.21 -1.89
CA SER A 18 7.15 1.37 -1.57
C SER A 18 6.32 0.29 -2.22
N ILE A 19 5.24 -0.09 -1.55
CA ILE A 19 4.22 -0.97 -2.09
C ILE A 19 2.94 -0.14 -2.23
N VAL A 20 2.32 -0.16 -3.39
CA VAL A 20 1.03 0.50 -3.64
C VAL A 20 0.01 -0.58 -3.94
N ALA A 21 -1.05 -0.65 -3.14
CA ALA A 21 -2.16 -1.57 -3.34
C ALA A 21 -3.45 -0.78 -3.62
N LEU A 22 -4.16 -1.13 -4.69
CA LEU A 22 -5.45 -0.57 -5.07
C LEU A 22 -6.50 -1.68 -4.96
N ASN A 23 -7.50 -1.48 -4.11
CA ASN A 23 -8.73 -2.28 -4.14
C ASN A 23 -9.80 -1.51 -4.92
N ALA A 24 -10.09 -1.95 -6.14
CA ALA A 24 -11.12 -1.35 -6.99
C ALA A 24 -12.47 -2.10 -6.92
N SER A 25 -12.67 -2.94 -5.90
CA SER A 25 -13.90 -3.69 -5.68
C SER A 25 -14.69 -3.22 -4.46
N TYR A 26 -15.89 -3.78 -4.33
CA TYR A 26 -16.69 -3.75 -3.11
C TYR A 26 -16.26 -4.80 -2.06
N ASP A 27 -15.35 -5.72 -2.41
CA ASP A 27 -14.85 -6.70 -1.46
C ASP A 27 -13.95 -6.03 -0.42
N THR A 28 -14.09 -6.41 0.85
CA THR A 28 -13.30 -5.89 1.97
C THR A 28 -12.52 -7.00 2.68
N SER A 29 -12.31 -8.10 1.97
CA SER A 29 -11.56 -9.25 2.44
C SER A 29 -10.09 -8.92 2.73
N ASN A 30 -9.48 -9.76 3.57
CA ASN A 30 -8.06 -9.66 3.87
C ASN A 30 -7.24 -10.06 2.64
N VAL A 31 -6.24 -9.26 2.31
CA VAL A 31 -5.32 -9.50 1.19
C VAL A 31 -3.98 -9.89 1.74
N THR A 32 -3.43 -10.99 1.24
CA THR A 32 -2.06 -11.40 1.59
C THR A 32 -1.13 -11.02 0.45
N PHE A 33 -0.14 -10.18 0.75
CA PHE A 33 0.89 -9.78 -0.19
C PHE A 33 2.13 -10.65 0.02
N ASN A 34 2.65 -11.19 -1.08
CA ASN A 34 3.92 -11.91 -1.10
C ASN A 34 5.01 -10.95 -1.57
N ILE A 35 5.98 -10.69 -0.70
CA ILE A 35 7.05 -9.71 -0.93
C ILE A 35 8.40 -10.43 -1.01
N PRO A 36 9.28 -10.08 -1.96
CA PRO A 36 10.64 -10.57 -2.00
C PRO A 36 11.38 -10.49 -0.66
N TRP A 37 12.10 -11.56 -0.31
CA TRP A 37 12.82 -11.74 0.96
C TRP A 37 13.86 -10.64 1.30
N ASN A 38 14.33 -9.89 0.30
CA ASN A 38 15.25 -8.77 0.47
C ASN A 38 14.55 -7.45 0.88
N LEU A 39 13.22 -7.45 1.02
CA LEU A 39 12.40 -6.28 1.34
C LEU A 39 11.81 -6.32 2.75
N LYS A 40 12.42 -7.11 3.63
CA LYS A 40 12.04 -7.17 5.05
C LYS A 40 12.29 -5.83 5.72
N GLY A 41 11.37 -5.39 6.55
CA GLY A 41 11.55 -4.15 7.28
C GLY A 41 10.27 -3.60 7.86
N THR A 42 10.40 -2.39 8.38
CA THR A 42 9.29 -1.61 8.93
C THR A 42 8.81 -0.63 7.87
N PHE A 43 7.51 -0.64 7.60
CA PHE A 43 6.88 0.21 6.59
C PHE A 43 5.82 1.10 7.25
N GLU A 44 5.77 2.35 6.82
CA GLU A 44 4.71 3.29 7.15
C GLU A 44 3.54 3.07 6.19
N ARG A 45 2.36 2.81 6.75
CA ARG A 45 1.13 2.56 6.02
C ARG A 45 0.29 3.83 5.95
N ALA A 46 -0.04 4.26 4.74
CA ALA A 46 -0.95 5.36 4.47
C ALA A 46 -2.15 4.84 3.67
N VAL A 47 -3.34 5.33 4.00
CA VAL A 47 -4.60 4.93 3.38
C VAL A 47 -5.20 6.12 2.68
N TYR A 48 -5.73 5.89 1.49
CA TYR A 48 -6.33 6.89 0.63
C TYR A 48 -7.68 6.40 0.12
N ASP A 49 -8.69 7.23 0.30
CA ASP A 49 -10.00 7.08 -0.32
C ASP A 49 -10.09 8.07 -1.50
N PRO A 50 -10.13 7.58 -2.75
CA PRO A 50 -10.20 8.39 -3.95
C PRO A 50 -11.49 9.20 -4.08
N LEU A 51 -12.53 8.89 -3.29
CA LEU A 51 -13.78 9.65 -3.29
C LEU A 51 -13.72 10.87 -2.38
N SER A 52 -12.93 10.82 -1.30
CA SER A 52 -12.84 11.91 -0.31
C SER A 52 -11.62 12.81 -0.49
N HIS A 53 -10.65 12.40 -1.30
CA HIS A 53 -9.44 13.17 -1.53
C HIS A 53 -9.31 13.62 -2.99
N THR A 54 -9.16 14.92 -3.18
CA THR A 54 -8.69 15.49 -4.45
C THR A 54 -7.17 15.31 -4.53
N PRO A 55 -6.61 14.70 -5.57
CA PRO A 55 -5.16 14.63 -5.75
C PRO A 55 -4.57 16.05 -5.71
N THR A 56 -3.66 16.33 -4.78
CA THR A 56 -2.99 17.63 -4.73
C THR A 56 -1.87 17.63 -5.79
N PRO A 57 -1.81 18.63 -6.69
CA PRO A 57 -0.75 18.76 -7.70
C PRO A 57 0.67 18.83 -7.10
N ASP A 58 0.75 19.19 -5.82
CA ASP A 58 1.94 19.58 -5.08
C ASP A 58 2.61 18.43 -4.31
N GLY A 59 2.22 17.17 -4.55
CA GLY A 59 2.97 16.00 -4.06
C GLY A 59 3.12 15.94 -2.54
N LYS A 60 2.19 16.56 -1.80
CA LYS A 60 2.24 16.63 -0.34
C LYS A 60 2.29 15.22 0.25
N THR A 61 3.25 15.01 1.14
CA THR A 61 3.45 13.73 1.81
C THR A 61 2.18 13.30 2.53
N ILE A 62 1.63 12.16 2.13
CA ILE A 62 0.48 11.56 2.79
C ILE A 62 0.93 11.12 4.19
N LYS A 63 0.22 11.57 5.23
CA LYS A 63 0.57 11.23 6.61
C LYS A 63 0.38 9.71 6.84
N PRO A 64 1.33 9.03 7.48
CA PRO A 64 1.15 7.64 7.89
C PRO A 64 -0.04 7.51 8.84
N THR A 65 -0.85 6.48 8.63
CA THR A 65 -1.94 6.09 9.54
C THR A 65 -1.47 5.06 10.58
N SER A 66 -0.45 4.28 10.24
CA SER A 66 0.06 3.19 11.06
C SER A 66 1.44 2.74 10.57
N THR A 67 2.08 1.87 11.33
CA THR A 67 3.33 1.20 10.96
C THR A 67 3.08 -0.31 10.90
N ILE A 68 3.58 -0.97 9.87
CA ILE A 68 3.52 -2.43 9.73
C ILE A 68 4.93 -3.01 9.61
N LYS A 69 5.10 -4.24 10.11
CA LYS A 69 6.35 -5.00 9.95
C LYS A 69 6.16 -6.05 8.86
N ILE A 70 6.98 -5.99 7.82
CA ILE A 70 6.95 -6.93 6.69
C ILE A 70 8.13 -7.89 6.80
N THR A 71 7.86 -9.20 6.78
CA THR A 71 8.89 -10.24 6.94
C THR A 71 9.10 -11.13 5.72
N ASN A 72 8.11 -11.35 4.86
CA ASN A 72 8.16 -12.09 3.58
C ASN A 72 6.75 -12.09 2.98
N THR A 73 5.76 -12.22 3.86
CA THR A 73 4.34 -12.06 3.56
C THR A 73 3.76 -11.11 4.59
N PHE A 74 2.73 -10.37 4.22
CA PHE A 74 1.89 -9.67 5.20
C PHE A 74 0.45 -9.65 4.73
N THR A 75 -0.46 -9.66 5.68
CA THR A 75 -1.90 -9.59 5.42
C THR A 75 -2.41 -8.24 5.88
N ASP A 76 -3.17 -7.54 5.04
CA ASP A 76 -3.86 -6.31 5.41
C ASP A 76 -5.33 -6.37 4.97
N LYS A 77 -6.18 -5.63 5.69
CA LYS A 77 -7.59 -5.46 5.33
C LYS A 77 -7.74 -4.19 4.50
N LEU A 78 -8.06 -4.33 3.21
CA LEU A 78 -8.33 -3.21 2.33
C LEU A 78 -9.84 -2.95 2.28
N SER A 79 -10.25 -1.71 2.50
CA SER A 79 -11.65 -1.31 2.29
C SER A 79 -11.97 -1.22 0.79
N ALA A 80 -13.27 -1.15 0.47
CA ALA A 80 -13.74 -0.95 -0.90
C ALA A 80 -13.24 0.39 -1.46
N TYR A 81 -12.90 0.43 -2.74
CA TYR A 81 -12.39 1.62 -3.44
C TYR A 81 -11.28 2.35 -2.67
N GLN A 82 -10.23 1.64 -2.28
CA GLN A 82 -9.16 2.18 -1.44
C GLN A 82 -7.80 2.02 -2.11
N VAL A 83 -6.95 3.04 -1.96
CA VAL A 83 -5.51 2.95 -2.26
C VAL A 83 -4.74 2.93 -0.94
N VAL A 84 -3.83 1.98 -0.78
CA VAL A 84 -2.97 1.87 0.40
C VAL A 84 -1.52 1.89 -0.06
N VAL A 85 -0.72 2.75 0.57
CA VAL A 85 0.71 2.91 0.28
C VAL A 85 1.50 2.50 1.51
N TYR A 86 2.46 1.60 1.33
CA TYR A 86 3.41 1.17 2.35
C TYR A 86 4.79 1.70 1.98
N ASN A 87 5.35 2.63 2.75
CA ASN A 87 6.67 3.23 2.51
C ASN A 87 7.69 2.67 3.49
N GLN A 88 8.82 2.15 3.02
CA GLN A 88 9.87 1.66 3.91
C GLN A 88 10.46 2.80 4.76
N LYS A 89 10.59 2.58 6.07
CA LYS A 89 11.25 3.53 6.99
C LYS A 89 12.71 3.74 6.67
#